data_AF-A0A532TZF7-F1
#
_entry.id   AF-A0A532TZF7-F1
#
_cell.length_a   1.000
_cell.length_b   1.000
_cell.length_c   1.000
_cell.angle_alpha   90.00
_cell.angle_beta   90.00
_cell.angle_gamma   90.00
#
_symmetry.space_group_name_H-M   'P 1'
#
loop_
_entity.id
_entity.type
_entity.pdbx_description
1 polymer ?
#
loop_
_entity_poly.entity_id
_entity_poly.type
_entity_poly.pdbx_seq_one_letter_code
_entity_poly.pdbx_strand_id
1 'polypeptide(L)'
;MKTEAIKKQFHELKSSFVAGNITEEEFRAQIKELLFQDDEGAYWAIGAKTEKWYRYDDGDWVPDSPPAALQPAGGEMRPPDIEEVPPVAAEKRVLGGRLVLGLASVLFLACLVVVAIVSFQLGRLSVVTTPAEDSPAPTVEVSETPALEPTAPPEATAPTLAPTQPESSPTRPPTATPEVPSHAPSPTLTFAPQPTATSVPTPQMRYSPPVLLEPDPGAERGPGYEAVLVWQPVGELRGDEYYHVEVCWNACSAFWGDYVRDTTWTFPWFRRGDAVDDKYYWHVTVRAQRGEAPAGPLDPPVSPPSETWIFLFPD
;
A
#
# COMPACT_ATOMS: atom_id res chain seq x y z
N MET A 1 -32.74 10.42 7.86
CA MET A 1 -32.20 9.06 7.70
C MET A 1 -31.36 8.70 8.92
N LYS A 2 -31.37 7.44 9.39
CA LYS A 2 -30.55 7.03 10.54
C LYS A 2 -29.10 6.84 10.11
N THR A 3 -28.15 7.25 10.95
CA THR A 3 -26.70 7.10 10.70
C THR A 3 -26.28 5.67 10.35
N GLU A 4 -26.88 4.67 11.01
CA GLU A 4 -26.60 3.25 10.73
C GLU A 4 -27.03 2.81 9.32
N ALA A 5 -28.12 3.38 8.78
CA ALA A 5 -28.54 3.09 7.41
C ALA A 5 -27.57 3.70 6.39
N ILE A 6 -27.01 4.88 6.70
CA ILE A 6 -26.00 5.54 5.87
C ILE A 6 -24.70 4.75 5.86
N LYS A 7 -24.21 4.32 7.03
CA LYS A 7 -23.02 3.45 7.12
C LYS A 7 -23.19 2.17 6.31
N LYS A 8 -24.39 1.57 6.33
CA LYS A 8 -24.71 0.37 5.55
C LYS A 8 -24.60 0.65 4.05
N GLN A 9 -25.18 1.74 3.56
CA GLN A 9 -25.06 2.15 2.15
C GLN A 9 -23.60 2.38 1.74
N PHE A 10 -22.83 3.05 2.59
CA PHE A 10 -21.40 3.25 2.35
C PHE A 10 -20.64 1.91 2.26
N HIS A 11 -20.91 0.95 3.14
CA HIS A 11 -20.28 -0.37 3.10
C HIS A 11 -20.67 -1.18 1.85
N GLU A 12 -21.93 -1.09 1.41
CA GLU A 12 -22.40 -1.73 0.17
C GLU A 12 -21.70 -1.12 -1.05
N LEU A 13 -21.57 0.20 -1.07
CA LEU A 13 -20.85 0.93 -2.10
C LEU A 13 -19.36 0.53 -2.13
N LYS A 14 -18.70 0.51 -0.96
CA LYS A 14 -17.30 0.09 -0.82
C LYS A 14 -17.09 -1.36 -1.23
N SER A 15 -18.02 -2.25 -0.88
CA SER A 15 -17.98 -3.66 -1.28
C SER A 15 -18.11 -3.81 -2.79
N SER A 16 -18.98 -3.02 -3.43
CA SER A 16 -19.15 -3.02 -4.89
C SER A 16 -17.90 -2.54 -5.60
N PHE A 17 -17.24 -1.52 -5.06
CA PHE A 17 -15.97 -1.01 -5.58
C PHE A 17 -14.83 -2.00 -5.42
N VAL A 18 -14.67 -2.60 -4.23
CA VAL A 18 -13.65 -3.64 -3.98
C VAL A 18 -13.87 -4.88 -4.86
N ALA A 19 -15.13 -5.20 -5.16
CA ALA A 19 -15.48 -6.29 -6.09
C ALA A 19 -15.28 -5.92 -7.57
N GLY A 20 -14.90 -4.69 -7.90
CA GLY A 20 -14.75 -4.21 -9.28
C GLY A 20 -16.06 -4.01 -10.04
N ASN A 21 -17.21 -3.99 -9.34
CA ASN A 21 -18.52 -3.79 -9.96
C ASN A 21 -18.80 -2.32 -10.32
N ILE A 22 -18.09 -1.40 -9.67
CA ILE A 22 -18.10 0.02 -9.98
C ILE A 22 -16.66 0.51 -10.11
N THR A 23 -16.46 1.44 -11.02
CA THR A 23 -15.19 2.12 -11.21
C THR A 23 -14.90 3.07 -10.06
N GLU A 24 -13.66 3.50 -9.96
CA GLU A 24 -13.25 4.50 -8.97
C GLU A 24 -14.00 5.83 -9.14
N GLU A 25 -14.21 6.26 -10.38
CA GLU A 25 -14.96 7.48 -10.70
C GLU A 25 -16.40 7.38 -10.20
N GLU A 26 -17.07 6.25 -10.46
CA GLU A 26 -18.41 5.96 -9.96
C GLU A 26 -18.47 5.88 -8.44
N PHE A 27 -17.45 5.29 -7.80
CA PHE A 27 -17.34 5.22 -6.35
C PHE A 27 -17.22 6.63 -5.74
N ARG A 28 -16.33 7.47 -6.29
CA ARG A 28 -16.17 8.87 -5.88
C ARG A 28 -17.45 9.68 -6.09
N ALA A 29 -18.11 9.51 -7.24
CA ALA A 29 -19.37 10.19 -7.54
C ALA A 29 -20.46 9.81 -6.53
N GLN A 30 -20.62 8.53 -6.23
CA GLN A 30 -21.62 8.05 -5.27
C GLN A 30 -21.28 8.44 -3.82
N ILE A 31 -20.00 8.52 -3.45
CA ILE A 31 -19.60 9.08 -2.14
C ILE A 31 -19.94 10.58 -2.06
N LYS A 32 -19.76 11.35 -3.13
CA LYS A 32 -20.15 12.77 -3.15
C LYS A 32 -21.65 12.95 -2.94
N GLU A 33 -22.47 11.99 -3.36
CA GLU A 33 -23.92 11.98 -3.09
C GLU A 33 -24.26 11.61 -1.64
N LEU A 34 -23.36 10.94 -0.91
CA LEU A 34 -23.48 10.63 0.52
C LEU A 34 -23.11 11.84 1.41
N LEU A 35 -23.54 13.03 1.01
CA LEU A 35 -23.47 14.25 1.80
C LEU A 35 -24.77 14.45 2.55
N PHE A 36 -24.68 14.69 3.85
CA PHE A 36 -25.85 14.84 4.70
C PHE A 36 -25.82 16.17 5.45
N GLN A 37 -26.98 16.59 5.93
CA GLN A 37 -27.14 17.71 6.84
C GLN A 37 -27.86 17.26 8.10
N ASP A 38 -27.51 17.86 9.23
CA ASP A 38 -28.30 17.73 10.44
C ASP A 38 -29.39 18.82 10.54
N ASP A 39 -30.13 18.81 11.65
CA ASP A 39 -31.20 19.77 11.91
C ASP A 39 -30.69 21.20 12.16
N GLU A 40 -29.38 21.36 12.40
CA GLU A 40 -28.69 22.65 12.57
C GLU A 40 -28.13 23.18 11.24
N GLY A 41 -28.23 22.38 10.16
CA GLY A 41 -27.73 22.72 8.83
C GLY A 41 -26.23 22.46 8.66
N ALA A 42 -25.56 21.80 9.62
CA ALA A 42 -24.17 21.41 9.47
C ALA A 42 -24.06 20.23 8.50
N TYR A 43 -23.04 20.25 7.64
CA TYR A 43 -22.81 19.18 6.68
C TYR A 43 -22.01 18.05 7.30
N TRP A 44 -22.37 16.82 6.94
CA TRP A 44 -21.78 15.58 7.41
C TRP A 44 -21.42 14.69 6.23
N ALA A 45 -20.23 14.09 6.30
CA ALA A 45 -19.76 13.11 5.33
C ALA A 45 -19.07 11.93 6.05
N ILE A 46 -19.09 10.76 5.41
CA ILE A 46 -18.25 9.63 5.82
C ILE A 46 -16.95 9.69 5.01
N GLY A 47 -15.81 9.73 5.68
CA GLY A 47 -14.51 9.68 5.01
C GLY A 47 -14.31 8.33 4.32
N ALA A 48 -14.07 8.35 3.01
CA ALA A 48 -13.91 7.15 2.18
C ALA A 48 -12.84 6.16 2.69
N LYS A 49 -11.72 6.72 3.19
CA LYS A 49 -10.57 5.98 3.71
C LYS A 49 -10.76 5.56 5.17
N THR A 50 -11.17 6.50 6.03
CA THR A 50 -11.19 6.29 7.48
C THR A 50 -12.48 5.66 7.99
N GLU A 51 -13.55 5.69 7.19
CA GLU A 51 -14.92 5.29 7.56
C GLU A 51 -15.46 6.06 8.78
N LYS A 52 -14.80 7.16 9.14
CA LYS A 52 -15.21 8.05 10.23
C LYS A 52 -16.14 9.12 9.69
N TRP A 53 -16.94 9.67 10.59
CA TRP A 53 -17.77 10.82 10.28
C TRP A 53 -16.96 12.10 10.41
N TYR A 54 -17.25 13.04 9.51
CA TYR A 54 -16.68 14.37 9.50
C TYR A 54 -17.81 15.37 9.40
N ARG A 55 -17.72 16.43 10.21
CA ARG A 55 -18.58 17.60 10.13
C ARG A 55 -17.83 18.71 9.39
N TYR A 56 -18.50 19.38 8.48
CA TYR A 56 -17.95 20.56 7.82
C TYR A 56 -18.06 21.76 8.76
N ASP A 57 -16.93 22.39 9.08
CA ASP A 57 -16.81 23.51 10.01
C ASP A 57 -15.82 24.54 9.45
N ASP A 58 -16.26 25.78 9.26
CA ASP A 58 -15.42 26.91 8.82
C ASP A 58 -14.52 26.69 7.58
N GLY A 59 -14.93 25.82 6.66
CA GLY A 59 -14.13 25.51 5.46
C GLY A 59 -13.44 24.15 5.49
N ASP A 60 -13.38 23.53 6.67
CA ASP A 60 -12.63 22.30 6.92
C ASP A 60 -13.54 21.13 7.31
N TRP A 61 -13.13 19.91 6.99
CA TRP A 61 -13.79 18.69 7.44
C TRP A 61 -13.15 18.18 8.74
N VAL A 62 -13.87 18.31 9.85
CA VAL A 62 -13.39 17.94 11.18
C VAL A 62 -14.01 16.60 11.61
N PRO A 63 -13.22 15.60 12.05
CA PRO A 63 -13.77 14.36 12.59
C PRO A 63 -14.69 14.63 13.78
N ASP A 64 -15.94 14.17 13.71
CA ASP A 64 -16.95 14.43 14.74
C ASP A 64 -18.00 13.31 14.80
N SER A 65 -18.85 13.29 15.83
CA SER A 65 -19.92 12.30 16.01
C SER A 65 -21.25 12.83 15.47
N PRO A 66 -21.85 12.19 14.45
CA PRO A 66 -23.07 12.69 13.83
C PRO A 66 -24.28 12.53 14.77
N PRO A 67 -25.30 13.40 14.62
CA PRO A 67 -26.57 13.19 15.29
C PRO A 67 -27.25 11.92 14.78
N ALA A 68 -28.19 11.38 15.57
CA ALA A 68 -28.86 10.12 15.26
C ALA A 68 -29.65 10.14 13.94
N ALA A 69 -30.05 11.33 13.49
CA ALA A 69 -30.77 11.56 12.25
C ALA A 69 -30.05 12.60 11.40
N LEU A 70 -29.88 12.26 10.13
CA LEU A 70 -29.24 13.09 9.11
C LEU A 70 -30.12 13.11 7.86
N GLN A 71 -30.28 14.26 7.21
CA GLN A 71 -31.06 14.43 5.99
C GLN A 71 -30.11 14.49 4.79
N PRO A 72 -30.45 13.91 3.62
CA PRO A 72 -29.63 14.09 2.42
C PRO A 72 -29.50 15.57 2.09
N ALA A 73 -28.27 16.03 1.81
CA ALA A 73 -28.04 17.41 1.38
C ALA A 73 -28.58 17.59 -0.05
N GLY A 74 -29.86 17.97 -0.17
CA GLY A 74 -30.55 18.07 -1.45
C GLY A 74 -30.01 19.20 -2.34
N GLY A 75 -29.15 18.85 -3.31
CA GLY A 75 -29.09 19.34 -4.70
C GLY A 75 -28.92 20.82 -5.05
N GLU A 76 -29.23 21.80 -4.20
CA GLU A 76 -29.31 23.21 -4.63
C GLU A 76 -28.30 24.15 -3.97
N MET A 77 -27.69 23.72 -2.87
CA MET A 77 -26.55 24.43 -2.30
C MET A 77 -25.28 23.76 -2.81
N ARG A 78 -24.41 24.54 -3.48
CA ARG A 78 -23.11 24.10 -4.00
C ARG A 78 -22.41 23.35 -2.86
N PRO A 79 -22.23 22.02 -2.97
CA PRO A 79 -21.56 21.28 -1.92
C PRO A 79 -20.20 21.94 -1.68
N PRO A 80 -19.75 22.08 -0.42
CA PRO A 80 -18.34 22.40 -0.19
C PRO A 80 -17.51 21.40 -1.00
N ASP A 81 -16.36 21.82 -1.51
CA ASP A 81 -15.58 20.95 -2.39
C ASP A 81 -15.15 19.68 -1.62
N ILE A 82 -15.90 18.58 -1.79
CA ILE A 82 -15.68 17.31 -1.10
C ILE A 82 -14.40 16.63 -1.61
N GLU A 83 -13.76 17.17 -2.65
CA GLU A 83 -12.52 16.63 -3.20
C GLU A 83 -11.39 16.59 -2.16
N GLU A 84 -11.48 17.38 -1.07
CA GLU A 84 -10.53 17.41 0.04
C GLU A 84 -11.17 17.09 1.40
N VAL A 85 -11.95 16.00 1.55
CA VAL A 85 -12.05 15.40 2.90
C VAL A 85 -10.63 14.91 3.24
N PRO A 86 -9.91 15.55 4.18
CA PRO A 86 -8.48 15.34 4.32
C PRO A 86 -8.23 13.86 4.66
N PRO A 87 -7.35 13.16 3.92
CA PRO A 87 -6.98 11.79 4.22
C PRO A 87 -6.21 11.82 5.54
N VAL A 88 -6.92 11.66 6.67
CA VAL A 88 -6.35 11.82 8.01
C VAL A 88 -5.75 13.22 8.15
N ALA A 89 -6.55 14.20 8.57
CA ALA A 89 -5.96 15.33 9.29
C ALA A 89 -5.17 14.71 10.45
N ALA A 90 -3.84 14.62 10.29
CA ALA A 90 -2.92 14.25 11.33
C ALA A 90 -3.37 15.04 12.54
N GLU A 91 -3.77 14.35 13.60
CA GLU A 91 -4.13 14.94 14.87
C GLU A 91 -2.95 15.82 15.30
N LYS A 92 -2.91 17.07 14.84
CA LYS A 92 -2.32 18.15 15.61
C LYS A 92 -3.28 18.26 16.78
N ARG A 93 -3.10 17.36 17.75
CA ARG A 93 -3.53 17.59 19.10
C ARG A 93 -2.87 18.91 19.44
N VAL A 94 -3.61 20.00 19.28
CA VAL A 94 -3.40 21.22 20.02
C VAL A 94 -3.70 20.79 21.45
N LEU A 95 -2.68 20.16 22.04
CA LEU A 95 -2.65 19.68 23.39
C LEU A 95 -2.77 20.95 24.21
N GLY A 96 -4.00 21.25 24.61
CA GLY A 96 -4.31 22.36 25.49
C GLY A 96 -3.27 22.39 26.60
N GLY A 97 -2.54 23.50 26.69
CA GLY A 97 -1.38 23.71 27.55
C GLY A 97 -1.70 23.67 29.03
N ARG A 98 -2.09 22.51 29.55
CA ARG A 98 -2.35 22.27 30.98
C ARG A 98 -1.68 21.02 31.56
N LEU A 99 -0.98 20.20 30.75
CA LEU A 99 -0.22 19.04 31.26
C LEU A 99 1.31 19.16 31.17
N VAL A 100 1.86 20.18 30.51
CA VAL A 100 3.31 20.33 30.30
C VAL A 100 4.06 20.88 31.53
N LEU A 101 3.36 21.46 32.52
CA LEU A 101 4.02 21.92 33.76
C LEU A 101 4.49 20.77 34.68
N GLY A 102 3.91 19.57 34.57
CA GLY A 102 4.28 18.44 35.45
C GLY A 102 5.59 17.77 35.03
N LEU A 103 5.75 17.47 33.74
CA LEU A 103 6.87 16.66 33.24
C LEU A 103 8.14 17.48 33.05
N ALA A 104 8.02 18.75 32.64
CA ALA A 104 9.17 19.67 32.62
C ALA A 104 9.69 19.96 34.04
N SER A 105 8.81 20.03 35.04
CA SER A 105 9.22 20.18 36.44
C SER A 105 9.99 18.95 36.94
N VAL A 106 9.52 17.74 36.66
CA VAL A 106 10.21 16.50 37.05
C VAL A 106 11.56 16.37 36.34
N LEU A 107 11.64 16.67 35.04
CA LEU A 107 12.91 16.66 34.30
C LEU A 107 13.87 17.75 34.78
N PHE A 108 13.37 18.95 35.10
CA PHE A 108 14.19 20.02 35.65
C PHE A 108 14.74 19.67 37.04
N LEU A 109 13.93 19.05 37.90
CA LEU A 109 14.34 18.59 39.23
C LEU A 109 15.36 17.44 39.13
N ALA A 110 15.15 16.49 38.22
CA ALA A 110 16.11 15.44 37.92
C ALA A 110 17.43 16.01 37.37
N CYS A 111 17.36 17.00 36.49
CA CYS A 111 18.53 17.67 35.93
C CYS A 111 19.31 18.43 37.02
N LEU A 112 18.63 19.12 37.94
CA LEU A 112 19.27 19.76 39.10
C LEU A 112 19.96 18.76 40.03
N VAL A 113 19.36 17.59 40.26
CA VAL A 113 19.98 16.52 41.05
C VAL A 113 21.23 15.97 40.35
N VAL A 114 21.18 15.74 39.03
CA VAL A 114 22.35 15.31 38.26
C VAL A 114 23.45 16.38 38.28
N VAL A 115 23.11 17.65 38.09
CA VAL A 115 24.07 18.76 38.19
C VAL A 115 24.70 18.82 39.58
N ALA A 116 23.92 18.68 40.66
CA ALA A 116 24.46 18.67 42.02
C ALA A 116 25.41 17.47 42.26
N ILE A 117 25.07 16.28 41.76
CA ILE A 117 25.94 15.09 41.84
C ILE A 117 27.23 15.31 41.03
N VAL A 118 27.12 15.82 39.80
CA VAL A 118 28.27 16.10 38.93
C VAL A 118 29.15 17.18 39.54
N SER A 119 28.59 18.27 40.07
CA SER A 119 29.35 19.31 40.79
C SER A 119 30.03 18.77 42.06
N PHE A 120 29.38 17.86 42.80
CA PHE A 120 29.98 17.20 43.95
C PHE A 120 31.15 16.28 43.56
N GLN A 121 31.06 15.59 42.42
CA GLN A 121 32.15 14.74 41.91
C GLN A 121 33.29 15.55 41.28
N LEU A 122 32.99 16.63 40.53
CA LEU A 122 34.02 17.51 39.97
C LEU A 122 34.73 18.35 41.04
N GLY A 123 34.07 18.67 42.17
CA GLY A 123 34.73 19.28 43.32
C GLY A 123 35.82 18.40 43.96
N ARG A 124 35.87 17.10 43.64
CA ARG A 124 36.91 16.17 44.11
C ARG A 124 38.11 16.01 43.18
N LEU A 125 38.09 16.64 42.00
CA LEU A 125 39.20 16.57 41.04
C LEU A 125 39.59 17.98 40.61
N SER A 126 40.24 18.71 41.51
CA SER A 126 40.95 19.95 41.16
C SER A 126 42.41 19.85 41.57
N VAL A 127 43.17 19.03 40.86
CA VAL A 127 44.61 19.24 40.62
C VAL A 127 44.91 18.68 39.22
N VAL A 128 45.83 19.34 38.51
CA VAL A 128 46.48 18.95 37.25
C VAL A 128 45.84 19.61 36.02
N THR A 129 46.28 20.84 35.68
CA THR A 129 47.45 21.20 34.85
C THR A 129 47.13 21.14 33.36
N THR A 130 46.87 22.31 32.79
CA THR A 130 46.89 22.64 31.36
C THR A 130 48.32 22.63 30.82
N PRO A 131 48.51 22.22 29.55
CA PRO A 131 49.17 23.13 28.62
C PRO A 131 48.47 23.20 27.25
N ALA A 132 48.76 24.31 26.57
CA ALA A 132 48.26 24.75 25.28
C ALA A 132 49.05 24.16 24.10
N GLU A 133 48.43 24.04 22.93
CA GLU A 133 49.03 24.16 21.58
C GLU A 133 47.90 24.02 20.55
N ASP A 134 47.48 25.06 19.85
CA ASP A 134 48.03 25.73 18.65
C ASP A 134 47.45 25.18 17.32
N SER A 135 47.19 26.13 16.42
CA SER A 135 46.55 26.13 15.09
C SER A 135 47.29 25.25 14.04
N PRO A 136 46.94 25.19 12.72
CA PRO A 136 45.90 25.87 11.94
C PRO A 136 45.14 25.00 10.90
N ALA A 137 44.17 25.64 10.22
CA ALA A 137 43.43 25.17 9.04
C ALA A 137 44.31 24.98 7.78
N PRO A 138 43.79 24.26 6.76
CA PRO A 138 43.82 24.85 5.42
C PRO A 138 42.53 24.70 4.60
N THR A 139 42.31 25.75 3.80
CA THR A 139 41.40 25.92 2.67
C THR A 139 41.93 25.22 1.40
N VAL A 140 41.06 24.54 0.64
CA VAL A 140 41.18 24.17 -0.79
C VAL A 140 39.74 23.98 -1.27
N GLU A 141 39.07 24.76 -2.13
CA GLU A 141 39.30 25.40 -3.44
C GLU A 141 39.33 24.44 -4.67
N VAL A 142 38.38 24.71 -5.59
CA VAL A 142 38.32 24.38 -7.05
C VAL A 142 37.84 22.96 -7.46
N SER A 143 36.74 22.88 -8.23
CA SER A 143 36.78 22.76 -9.70
C SER A 143 35.42 22.40 -10.31
N GLU A 144 34.98 23.21 -11.26
CA GLU A 144 33.80 23.01 -12.12
C GLU A 144 33.99 21.85 -13.11
N THR A 145 32.91 21.25 -13.60
CA THR A 145 32.91 20.28 -14.73
C THR A 145 31.61 20.45 -15.53
N PRO A 146 31.66 20.40 -16.88
CA PRO A 146 30.67 21.07 -17.73
C PRO A 146 29.48 20.20 -18.13
N ALA A 147 28.45 20.91 -18.61
CA ALA A 147 27.20 20.42 -19.17
C ALA A 147 27.39 19.60 -20.45
N LEU A 148 26.59 18.54 -20.58
CA LEU A 148 26.38 17.80 -21.83
C LEU A 148 24.94 17.96 -22.32
N GLU A 149 24.86 18.23 -23.61
CA GLU A 149 23.71 18.50 -24.47
C GLU A 149 23.05 17.17 -24.92
N PRO A 150 21.70 17.06 -24.98
CA PRO A 150 21.05 15.89 -25.55
C PRO A 150 20.59 16.11 -27.01
N THR A 151 21.13 15.27 -27.89
CA THR A 151 20.69 15.03 -29.27
C THR A 151 19.48 14.07 -29.28
N ALA A 152 18.40 14.45 -29.96
CA ALA A 152 17.24 13.61 -30.27
C ALA A 152 17.33 13.00 -31.70
N PRO A 153 16.28 12.37 -32.25
CA PRO A 153 15.84 10.97 -32.14
C PRO A 153 15.97 10.21 -33.49
N PRO A 154 15.54 8.93 -33.58
CA PRO A 154 14.64 8.63 -34.68
C PRO A 154 13.50 7.63 -34.37
N GLU A 155 12.31 8.07 -34.76
CA GLU A 155 11.21 7.41 -35.48
C GLU A 155 11.46 6.01 -36.09
N ALA A 156 10.60 5.03 -35.78
CA ALA A 156 10.16 3.93 -36.67
C ALA A 156 9.00 3.12 -36.02
N THR A 157 7.77 3.24 -36.53
CA THR A 157 7.08 2.36 -37.49
C THR A 157 6.36 1.15 -36.87
N ALA A 158 5.03 1.22 -36.90
CA ALA A 158 4.08 0.16 -36.55
C ALA A 158 4.08 -1.02 -37.53
N PRO A 159 3.56 -2.19 -37.11
CA PRO A 159 2.55 -2.82 -37.96
C PRO A 159 1.34 -3.39 -37.19
N THR A 160 0.18 -3.08 -37.77
CA THR A 160 -1.13 -3.72 -37.63
C THR A 160 -1.12 -5.16 -38.14
N LEU A 161 -1.65 -6.13 -37.37
CA LEU A 161 -2.31 -7.32 -37.93
C LEU A 161 -3.47 -7.81 -37.03
N ALA A 162 -4.57 -8.17 -37.70
CA ALA A 162 -5.87 -8.61 -37.19
C ALA A 162 -5.96 -10.17 -37.10
N PRO A 163 -7.05 -10.75 -36.57
CA PRO A 163 -7.05 -12.00 -35.81
C PRO A 163 -7.31 -13.25 -36.65
N THR A 164 -6.99 -14.44 -36.11
CA THR A 164 -7.48 -15.73 -36.62
C THR A 164 -7.82 -16.68 -35.48
N GLN A 165 -9.12 -16.97 -35.37
CA GLN A 165 -9.75 -18.06 -34.63
C GLN A 165 -9.38 -19.41 -35.30
N PRO A 166 -9.23 -20.50 -34.54
CA PRO A 166 -10.27 -21.51 -34.65
C PRO A 166 -10.62 -22.26 -33.35
N GLU A 167 -11.90 -22.60 -33.35
CA GLU A 167 -12.70 -23.58 -32.62
C GLU A 167 -12.08 -25.00 -32.56
N SER A 168 -12.19 -25.68 -31.41
CA SER A 168 -12.86 -27.00 -31.28
C SER A 168 -12.67 -27.65 -29.90
N SER A 169 -13.78 -28.17 -29.38
CA SER A 169 -13.92 -29.07 -28.22
C SER A 169 -13.81 -30.54 -28.67
N PRO A 170 -13.40 -31.50 -27.82
CA PRO A 170 -14.41 -32.52 -27.42
C PRO A 170 -14.28 -33.14 -26.00
N THR A 171 -15.45 -33.33 -25.39
CA THR A 171 -16.02 -34.54 -24.74
C THR A 171 -15.11 -35.58 -24.08
N ARG A 172 -15.30 -35.82 -22.76
CA ARG A 172 -14.89 -37.04 -22.04
C ARG A 172 -16.09 -37.86 -21.56
N PRO A 173 -16.04 -39.21 -21.62
CA PRO A 173 -17.09 -40.10 -21.11
C PRO A 173 -16.91 -40.44 -19.61
N PRO A 174 -17.98 -40.91 -18.93
CA PRO A 174 -17.94 -41.29 -17.52
C PRO A 174 -17.50 -42.75 -17.33
N THR A 175 -16.73 -43.05 -16.29
CA THR A 175 -16.40 -44.43 -15.91
C THR A 175 -16.63 -44.66 -14.41
N ALA A 176 -17.27 -45.80 -14.16
CA ALA A 176 -18.03 -46.19 -13.00
C ALA A 176 -17.24 -46.56 -11.73
N THR A 177 -17.94 -46.37 -10.61
CA THR A 177 -17.75 -47.01 -9.30
C THR A 177 -17.91 -48.53 -9.37
N PRO A 178 -17.09 -49.27 -8.60
CA PRO A 178 -17.60 -50.43 -7.90
C PRO A 178 -17.31 -50.37 -6.40
N GLU A 179 -18.24 -50.95 -5.67
CA GLU A 179 -18.41 -51.01 -4.22
C GLU A 179 -18.13 -52.46 -3.73
N VAL A 180 -17.89 -52.62 -2.41
CA VAL A 180 -18.05 -53.87 -1.58
C VAL A 180 -16.85 -54.87 -1.54
N PRO A 181 -16.59 -55.68 -0.47
CA PRO A 181 -16.58 -55.47 1.00
C PRO A 181 -15.28 -55.93 1.74
N SER A 182 -15.17 -55.52 3.02
CA SER A 182 -14.69 -56.25 4.22
C SER A 182 -13.90 -57.57 4.06
N HIS A 183 -12.68 -57.63 4.61
CA HIS A 183 -12.33 -58.45 5.79
C HIS A 183 -10.88 -58.20 6.24
N ALA A 184 -10.74 -57.87 7.51
CA ALA A 184 -9.47 -57.57 8.19
C ALA A 184 -8.64 -58.84 8.48
N PRO A 185 -7.32 -58.77 8.23
CA PRO A 185 -6.34 -59.18 9.22
C PRO A 185 -5.49 -57.98 9.68
N SER A 186 -5.19 -57.94 10.98
CA SER A 186 -4.36 -56.93 11.63
C SER A 186 -2.94 -56.93 11.02
N PRO A 187 -2.45 -55.83 10.41
CA PRO A 187 -1.13 -55.81 9.81
C PRO A 187 -0.06 -55.61 10.88
N THR A 188 0.89 -56.55 10.92
CA THR A 188 2.23 -56.37 11.48
C THR A 188 2.82 -55.06 10.96
N LEU A 189 3.36 -54.22 11.86
CA LEU A 189 4.06 -52.98 11.51
C LEU A 189 5.36 -53.29 10.76
N THR A 190 5.26 -53.61 9.48
CA THR A 190 6.36 -53.53 8.53
C THR A 190 6.52 -52.05 8.19
N PHE A 191 7.62 -51.45 8.64
CA PHE A 191 8.02 -50.12 8.19
C PHE A 191 8.15 -50.16 6.66
N ALA A 192 7.14 -49.63 5.97
CA ALA A 192 7.19 -49.44 4.53
C ALA A 192 8.42 -48.57 4.21
N PRO A 193 9.19 -48.87 3.15
CA PRO A 193 10.27 -47.99 2.73
C PRO A 193 9.67 -46.60 2.53
N GLN A 194 10.25 -45.62 3.23
CA GLN A 194 9.88 -44.21 3.13
C GLN A 194 9.75 -43.87 1.64
N PRO A 195 8.59 -43.38 1.17
CA PRO A 195 8.40 -43.09 -0.25
C PRO A 195 9.53 -42.18 -0.68
N THR A 196 10.32 -42.65 -1.66
CA THR A 196 11.36 -41.86 -2.28
C THR A 196 10.70 -40.58 -2.75
N ALA A 197 11.04 -39.45 -2.13
CA ALA A 197 10.48 -38.15 -2.45
C ALA A 197 10.61 -37.98 -3.96
N THR A 198 9.48 -38.04 -4.67
CA THR A 198 9.45 -37.75 -6.10
C THR A 198 9.85 -36.30 -6.19
N SER A 199 11.05 -36.04 -6.72
CA SER A 199 11.54 -34.69 -6.93
C SER A 199 10.49 -33.96 -7.76
N VAL A 200 9.75 -33.06 -7.12
CA VAL A 200 8.83 -32.16 -7.81
C VAL A 200 9.70 -31.43 -8.83
N PRO A 201 9.41 -31.53 -10.14
CA PRO A 201 10.24 -30.89 -11.15
C PRO A 201 10.35 -29.41 -10.81
N THR A 202 11.58 -28.92 -10.62
CA THR A 202 11.83 -27.51 -10.39
C THR A 202 11.24 -26.74 -11.57
N PRO A 203 10.30 -25.80 -11.35
CA PRO A 203 9.68 -25.07 -12.43
C PRO A 203 10.77 -24.38 -13.25
N GLN A 204 10.79 -24.64 -14.56
CA GLN A 204 11.72 -23.96 -15.46
C GLN A 204 11.27 -22.50 -15.57
N MET A 205 12.02 -21.60 -14.94
CA MET A 205 11.84 -20.16 -15.10
C MET A 205 12.11 -19.80 -16.57
N ARG A 206 11.12 -19.24 -17.25
CA ARG A 206 11.25 -18.85 -18.67
C ARG A 206 11.78 -17.43 -18.81
N TYR A 207 11.34 -16.55 -17.92
CA TYR A 207 11.63 -15.13 -18.01
C TYR A 207 12.69 -14.73 -16.98
N SER A 208 13.49 -13.72 -17.35
CA SER A 208 14.31 -12.98 -16.40
C SER A 208 13.44 -12.22 -15.38
N PRO A 209 13.98 -11.84 -14.22
CA PRO A 209 13.26 -10.98 -13.27
C PRO A 209 12.85 -9.66 -13.96
N PRO A 210 11.60 -9.19 -13.78
CA PRO A 210 11.20 -7.86 -14.23
C PRO A 210 12.10 -6.78 -13.62
N VAL A 211 12.43 -5.75 -14.41
CA VAL A 211 13.23 -4.61 -13.95
C VAL A 211 12.29 -3.47 -13.63
N LEU A 212 12.32 -2.96 -12.39
CA LEU A 212 11.46 -1.86 -11.97
C LEU A 212 11.99 -0.52 -12.50
N LEU A 213 11.09 0.38 -12.87
CA LEU A 213 11.42 1.67 -13.48
C LEU A 213 10.91 2.85 -12.65
N GLU A 214 9.65 2.81 -12.19
CA GLU A 214 9.07 3.87 -11.37
C GLU A 214 8.11 3.29 -10.31
N PRO A 215 7.90 3.99 -9.18
CA PRO A 215 8.65 5.16 -8.71
C PRO A 215 10.08 4.78 -8.28
N ASP A 216 11.03 5.72 -8.32
CA ASP A 216 12.39 5.47 -7.83
C ASP A 216 12.36 4.89 -6.40
N PRO A 217 13.31 4.00 -6.05
CA PRO A 217 13.40 3.46 -4.69
C PRO A 217 13.50 4.57 -3.64
N GLY A 218 12.50 4.63 -2.76
CA GLY A 218 12.42 5.63 -1.70
C GLY A 218 11.89 6.99 -2.13
N ALA A 219 11.35 7.12 -3.35
CA ALA A 219 10.72 8.37 -3.78
C ALA A 219 9.53 8.73 -2.86
N GLU A 220 9.56 9.97 -2.36
CA GLU A 220 8.43 10.59 -1.69
C GLU A 220 7.49 11.20 -2.74
N ARG A 221 6.20 10.89 -2.63
CA ARG A 221 5.16 11.45 -3.50
C ARG A 221 4.25 12.33 -2.66
N GLY A 222 4.06 13.58 -3.09
CA GLY A 222 3.23 14.55 -2.39
C GLY A 222 1.74 14.18 -2.36
N PRO A 223 0.94 14.90 -1.56
CA PRO A 223 -0.50 14.68 -1.47
C PRO A 223 -1.16 14.81 -2.86
N GLY A 224 -2.12 13.93 -3.14
CA GLY A 224 -2.83 13.88 -4.43
C GLY A 224 -2.17 13.03 -5.52
N TYR A 225 -0.91 12.58 -5.37
CA TYR A 225 -0.24 11.79 -6.41
C TYR A 225 -0.69 10.33 -6.44
N GLU A 226 -1.13 9.82 -7.59
CA GLU A 226 -1.35 8.38 -7.81
C GLU A 226 -0.01 7.67 -8.05
N ALA A 227 0.35 6.71 -7.19
CA ALA A 227 1.57 5.94 -7.41
C ALA A 227 1.34 4.94 -8.54
N VAL A 228 1.78 5.31 -9.75
CA VAL A 228 1.87 4.40 -10.88
C VAL A 228 3.17 3.61 -10.77
N LEU A 229 3.05 2.29 -10.63
CA LEU A 229 4.17 1.36 -10.60
C LEU A 229 4.48 0.94 -12.04
N VAL A 230 5.73 1.11 -12.46
CA VAL A 230 6.16 0.88 -13.85
C VAL A 230 7.37 -0.06 -13.86
N TRP A 231 7.38 -1.00 -14.79
CA TRP A 231 8.49 -1.95 -14.96
C TRP A 231 8.78 -2.21 -16.45
N GLN A 232 9.95 -2.76 -16.74
CA GLN A 232 10.34 -3.16 -18.09
C GLN A 232 9.65 -4.48 -18.48
N PRO A 233 9.12 -4.61 -19.71
CA PRO A 233 8.57 -5.87 -20.19
C PRO A 233 9.65 -6.95 -20.26
N VAL A 234 9.33 -8.19 -19.85
CA VAL A 234 10.26 -9.34 -19.91
C VAL A 234 10.22 -10.10 -21.25
N GLY A 235 9.44 -9.60 -22.21
CA GLY A 235 9.17 -10.24 -23.49
C GLY A 235 7.67 -10.49 -23.71
N GLU A 236 7.35 -11.31 -24.71
CA GLU A 236 5.97 -11.70 -25.00
C GLU A 236 5.49 -12.73 -23.96
N LEU A 237 4.47 -12.35 -23.18
CA LEU A 237 3.79 -13.24 -22.24
C LEU A 237 2.84 -14.16 -23.00
N ARG A 238 2.69 -15.41 -22.55
CA ARG A 238 1.67 -16.30 -23.13
C ARG A 238 0.25 -15.82 -22.80
N GLY A 239 -0.71 -16.41 -23.51
CA GLY A 239 -2.13 -16.18 -23.26
C GLY A 239 -2.59 -16.56 -21.86
N ASP A 240 -1.82 -17.31 -21.08
CA ASP A 240 -2.09 -17.69 -19.69
C ASP A 240 -1.12 -17.07 -18.69
N GLU A 241 -0.31 -16.09 -19.08
CA GLU A 241 0.72 -15.47 -18.23
C GLU A 241 0.46 -13.98 -18.01
N TYR A 242 0.75 -13.53 -16.79
CA TYR A 242 0.49 -12.18 -16.31
C TYR A 242 1.64 -11.70 -15.42
N TYR A 243 1.81 -10.39 -15.34
CA TYR A 243 2.55 -9.77 -14.25
C TYR A 243 1.69 -9.81 -13.00
N HIS A 244 2.20 -10.44 -11.95
CA HIS A 244 1.66 -10.36 -10.60
C HIS A 244 2.40 -9.23 -9.87
N VAL A 245 1.70 -8.13 -9.65
CA VAL A 245 2.21 -6.99 -8.89
C VAL A 245 1.80 -7.21 -7.45
N GLU A 246 2.77 -7.24 -6.54
CA GLU A 246 2.50 -7.40 -5.12
C GLU A 246 3.04 -6.19 -4.36
N VAL A 247 2.18 -5.58 -3.56
CA VAL A 247 2.50 -4.50 -2.63
C VAL A 247 2.23 -4.97 -1.21
N CYS A 248 3.22 -4.86 -0.34
CA CYS A 248 3.11 -5.22 1.07
C CYS A 248 3.55 -4.08 1.98
N TRP A 249 2.99 -4.06 3.19
CA TRP A 249 3.27 -3.06 4.22
C TRP A 249 3.23 -3.72 5.60
N ASN A 250 3.64 -2.98 6.65
CA ASN A 250 3.72 -3.48 8.03
C ASN A 250 4.58 -4.75 8.15
N ALA A 251 5.85 -4.67 7.71
CA ALA A 251 6.76 -5.80 7.60
C ALA A 251 6.20 -6.97 6.76
N CYS A 252 5.40 -6.64 5.74
CA CYS A 252 4.72 -7.55 4.84
C CYS A 252 3.81 -8.58 5.52
N SER A 253 3.23 -8.20 6.67
CA SER A 253 2.12 -8.92 7.30
C SER A 253 0.78 -8.65 6.61
N ALA A 254 0.69 -7.55 5.87
CA ALA A 254 -0.43 -7.23 4.99
C ALA A 254 0.10 -7.11 3.55
N PHE A 255 -0.67 -7.65 2.60
CA PHE A 255 -0.36 -7.63 1.20
C PHE A 255 -1.60 -7.29 0.37
N TRP A 256 -1.36 -6.72 -0.80
CA TRP A 256 -2.33 -6.51 -1.85
C TRP A 256 -1.62 -6.69 -3.18
N GLY A 257 -2.35 -7.13 -4.19
CA GLY A 257 -1.76 -7.33 -5.50
C GLY A 257 -2.82 -7.54 -6.56
N ASP A 258 -2.36 -7.54 -7.80
CA ASP A 258 -3.21 -7.74 -8.96
C ASP A 258 -2.46 -8.48 -10.07
N TYR A 259 -3.21 -9.02 -11.02
CA TYR A 259 -2.72 -9.67 -12.22
C TYR A 259 -2.99 -8.79 -13.43
N VAL A 260 -1.93 -8.23 -14.01
CA VAL A 260 -2.02 -7.35 -15.18
C VAL A 260 -1.15 -7.85 -16.33
N ARG A 261 -1.55 -7.52 -17.57
CA ARG A 261 -0.73 -7.78 -18.76
C ARG A 261 0.12 -6.58 -19.16
N ASP A 262 -0.34 -5.39 -18.80
CA ASP A 262 0.39 -4.15 -19.03
C ASP A 262 1.61 -4.07 -18.11
N THR A 263 2.55 -3.19 -18.45
CA THR A 263 3.77 -2.94 -17.67
C THR A 263 3.64 -1.76 -16.71
N THR A 264 2.40 -1.42 -16.39
CA THR A 264 2.01 -0.30 -15.55
C THR A 264 0.85 -0.73 -14.66
N TRP A 265 0.88 -0.38 -13.38
CA TRP A 265 -0.24 -0.62 -12.47
C TRP A 265 -0.37 0.53 -11.46
N THR A 266 -1.58 1.06 -11.31
CA THR A 266 -1.85 2.18 -10.41
C THR A 266 -2.16 1.68 -9.01
N PHE A 267 -1.35 2.06 -8.02
CA PHE A 267 -1.61 1.76 -6.63
C PHE A 267 -2.90 2.48 -6.18
N PRO A 268 -3.91 1.75 -5.70
CA PRO A 268 -5.21 2.36 -5.42
C PRO A 268 -5.12 3.40 -4.30
N TRP A 269 -5.66 4.60 -4.52
CA TRP A 269 -5.56 5.70 -3.56
C TRP A 269 -6.19 5.38 -2.20
N PHE A 270 -7.23 4.54 -2.18
CA PHE A 270 -7.92 4.15 -0.94
C PHE A 270 -7.05 3.28 -0.03
N ARG A 271 -5.93 2.73 -0.55
CA ARG A 271 -4.92 1.99 0.21
C ARG A 271 -3.84 2.88 0.82
N ARG A 272 -3.80 4.18 0.48
CA ARG A 272 -2.87 5.12 1.11
C ARG A 272 -3.17 5.20 2.60
N GLY A 273 -2.14 5.25 3.45
CA GLY A 273 -2.22 5.23 4.92
C GLY A 273 -2.60 3.90 5.58
N ASP A 274 -2.64 2.79 4.84
CA ASP A 274 -2.73 1.45 5.45
C ASP A 274 -1.39 1.03 6.10
N ALA A 275 -0.28 1.59 5.62
CA ALA A 275 1.06 1.44 6.20
C ALA A 275 1.23 2.31 7.46
N VAL A 276 1.74 1.71 8.54
CA VAL A 276 1.98 2.41 9.82
C VAL A 276 3.06 3.50 9.71
N ASP A 277 3.99 3.35 8.76
CA ASP A 277 5.10 4.29 8.52
C ASP A 277 5.12 4.83 7.09
N ASP A 278 3.97 4.80 6.41
CA ASP A 278 3.77 5.20 5.01
C ASP A 278 4.70 4.52 3.99
N LYS A 279 5.36 3.42 4.38
CA LYS A 279 6.21 2.62 3.49
C LYS A 279 5.42 1.47 2.87
N TYR A 280 5.48 1.45 1.56
CA TYR A 280 4.96 0.36 0.74
C TYR A 280 6.13 -0.29 0.02
N TYR A 281 6.25 -1.60 0.20
CA TYR A 281 7.23 -2.44 -0.48
C TYR A 281 6.53 -3.09 -1.65
N TRP A 282 7.14 -3.10 -2.81
CA TRP A 282 6.53 -3.73 -3.97
C TRP A 282 7.54 -4.45 -4.84
N HIS A 283 7.06 -5.48 -5.52
CA HIS A 283 7.82 -6.23 -6.51
C HIS A 283 6.87 -6.82 -7.55
N VAL A 284 7.43 -7.27 -8.66
CA VAL A 284 6.68 -7.86 -9.78
C VAL A 284 7.24 -9.23 -10.09
N THR A 285 6.36 -10.20 -10.31
CA THR A 285 6.73 -11.56 -10.75
C THR A 285 5.87 -11.97 -11.92
N VAL A 286 6.39 -12.69 -12.91
CA VAL A 286 5.54 -13.29 -13.94
C VAL A 286 5.02 -14.63 -13.43
N ARG A 287 3.70 -14.81 -13.50
CA ARG A 287 3.02 -16.05 -13.11
C ARG A 287 2.12 -16.52 -14.25
N ALA A 288 2.00 -17.85 -14.37
CA ALA A 288 0.88 -18.40 -15.11
C ALA A 288 -0.41 -18.21 -14.28
N GLN A 289 -1.57 -18.12 -14.91
CA GLN A 289 -2.87 -18.12 -14.23
C GLN A 289 -3.82 -19.04 -14.98
N ARG A 290 -4.06 -20.23 -14.41
CA ARG A 290 -4.95 -21.26 -14.95
C ARG A 290 -6.29 -21.22 -14.19
N GLY A 291 -7.23 -20.43 -14.69
CA GLY A 291 -8.60 -20.36 -14.15
C GLY A 291 -9.16 -18.94 -14.17
N GLU A 292 -10.41 -18.78 -13.71
CA GLU A 292 -10.99 -17.46 -13.45
C GLU A 292 -10.29 -16.85 -12.22
N ALA A 293 -9.53 -15.77 -12.44
CA ALA A 293 -9.02 -14.88 -11.41
C ALA A 293 -10.17 -14.31 -10.54
N PRO A 294 -9.94 -13.86 -9.28
CA PRO A 294 -8.68 -13.82 -8.51
C PRO A 294 -8.67 -14.71 -7.26
N ALA A 295 -9.68 -15.56 -7.01
CA ALA A 295 -9.83 -16.27 -5.72
C ALA A 295 -9.14 -17.66 -5.63
N GLY A 296 -8.38 -18.07 -6.65
CA GLY A 296 -7.71 -19.38 -6.69
C GLY A 296 -6.34 -19.41 -5.98
N PRO A 297 -5.82 -20.60 -5.63
CA PRO A 297 -4.45 -20.74 -5.16
C PRO A 297 -3.47 -20.20 -6.22
N LEU A 298 -2.49 -19.40 -5.78
CA LEU A 298 -1.52 -18.76 -6.67
C LEU A 298 -0.73 -19.83 -7.44
N ASP A 299 -0.81 -19.78 -8.76
CA ASP A 299 0.00 -20.62 -9.63
C ASP A 299 1.51 -20.35 -9.43
N PRO A 300 2.37 -21.35 -9.72
CA PRO A 300 3.79 -21.22 -9.55
C PRO A 300 4.37 -20.12 -10.46
N PRO A 301 5.36 -19.36 -9.98
CA PRO A 301 5.99 -18.33 -10.78
C PRO A 301 6.75 -18.92 -11.96
N VAL A 302 6.74 -18.19 -13.09
CA VAL A 302 7.48 -18.52 -14.32
C VAL A 302 8.67 -17.57 -14.55
N SER A 303 8.86 -16.60 -13.66
CA SER A 303 10.07 -15.79 -13.51
C SER A 303 10.49 -15.74 -12.03
N PRO A 304 11.76 -15.42 -11.73
CA PRO A 304 12.11 -14.89 -10.42
C PRO A 304 11.35 -13.57 -10.15
N PRO A 305 11.15 -13.17 -8.88
CA PRO A 305 10.64 -11.84 -8.56
C PRO A 305 11.65 -10.76 -8.97
N SER A 306 11.16 -9.56 -9.26
CA SER A 306 12.00 -8.37 -9.38
C SER A 306 12.71 -8.05 -8.06
N GLU A 307 13.57 -7.04 -8.08
CA GLU A 307 13.97 -6.36 -6.85
C GLU A 307 12.74 -5.83 -6.10
N THR A 308 12.86 -5.68 -4.79
CA THR A 308 11.83 -5.03 -3.97
C THR A 308 12.15 -3.55 -3.87
N TRP A 309 11.27 -2.71 -4.41
CA TRP A 309 11.37 -1.26 -4.29
C TRP A 309 10.43 -0.76 -3.21
N ILE A 310 10.72 0.44 -2.70
CA ILE A 310 9.94 1.10 -1.66
C ILE A 310 9.42 2.41 -2.23
N PHE A 311 8.18 2.77 -1.92
CA PHE A 311 7.68 4.13 -2.13
C PHE A 311 6.94 4.62 -0.89
N LEU A 312 6.86 5.95 -0.76
CA LEU A 312 6.34 6.65 0.40
C LEU A 312 5.14 7.52 0.04
N PHE A 313 4.15 7.55 0.93
CA PHE A 313 3.05 8.53 0.91
C PHE A 313 3.06 9.37 2.18
N PRO A 314 3.95 10.37 2.31
CA PRO A 314 3.91 11.28 3.45
C PRO A 314 2.54 11.97 3.56
N ASP A 315 1.99 11.99 4.78
CA ASP A 315 0.81 12.76 5.17
C ASP A 315 0.96 14.28 4.92
#